data_AF-A0A4R8SYM9-F1
#
_entry.id   AF-A0A4R8SYM9-F1
#
_cell.length_a   1.000
_cell.length_b   1.000
_cell.length_c   1.000
_cell.angle_alpha   90.00
_cell.angle_beta   90.00
_cell.angle_gamma   90.00
#
_symmetry.space_group_name_H-M   'P 1'
#
loop_
_entity.id
_entity.type
_entity.pdbx_description
1 polymer ?
#
loop_
_entity_poly.entity_id
_entity_poly.type
_entity_poly.pdbx_seq_one_letter_code
_entity_poly.pdbx_strand_id
1 'polypeptide(L)'
;MLTVHGVAGYQLGCRCGCCSSSESQRLQRIGDAERERWEQINQRVTRRSQRYFADAADHPLNWQKPWTTEEIDTALDASSTAAQVATRLGRSIGAIHAARRRFRPRVN
;
A
#
# COMPACT_ATOMS: atom_id res chain seq x y z
N MET A 1 -36.75 31.40 -18.31
CA MET A 1 -35.51 30.60 -18.24
C MET A 1 -35.91 29.14 -18.08
N LEU A 2 -35.42 28.24 -18.94
CA LEU A 2 -35.68 26.81 -18.78
C LEU A 2 -34.77 26.27 -17.67
N THR A 3 -35.36 25.68 -16.63
CA THR A 3 -34.60 25.03 -15.56
C THR A 3 -33.95 23.76 -16.11
N VAL A 4 -32.62 23.70 -16.14
CA VAL A 4 -31.86 22.52 -16.57
C VAL A 4 -31.83 21.50 -15.44
N HIS A 5 -32.26 20.27 -15.72
CA HIS A 5 -32.27 19.15 -14.78
C HIS A 5 -31.34 18.00 -15.25
N GLY A 6 -31.24 16.95 -14.43
CA GLY A 6 -30.34 15.82 -14.66
C GLY A 6 -28.91 16.12 -14.22
N VAL A 7 -27.92 15.45 -14.83
CA VAL A 7 -26.49 15.63 -14.50
C VAL A 7 -26.09 17.11 -14.65
N ALA A 8 -26.41 17.73 -15.79
CA ALA A 8 -26.07 19.13 -16.04
C ALA A 8 -26.68 20.06 -14.98
N GLY A 9 -27.94 19.81 -14.59
CA GLY A 9 -28.59 20.54 -13.50
C GLY A 9 -27.87 20.36 -12.15
N TYR A 10 -27.45 19.14 -11.82
CA TYR A 10 -26.67 18.88 -10.60
C TYR A 10 -25.34 19.62 -10.58
N GLN A 11 -24.59 19.57 -11.69
CA GLN A 11 -23.29 20.25 -11.82
C GLN A 11 -23.42 21.78 -11.73
N LEU A 12 -24.57 22.34 -12.16
CA LEU A 12 -24.90 23.76 -12.03
C LEU A 12 -25.49 24.15 -10.66
N GLY A 13 -25.61 23.21 -9.71
CA GLY A 13 -26.01 23.50 -8.32
C GLY A 13 -27.41 23.04 -7.92
N CYS A 14 -28.23 22.49 -8.83
CA CYS A 14 -29.54 21.94 -8.46
C CYS A 14 -29.37 20.70 -7.56
N ARG A 15 -30.24 20.56 -6.55
CA ARG A 15 -30.20 19.43 -5.58
C ARG A 15 -31.52 18.67 -5.45
N CYS A 16 -32.44 18.82 -6.43
CA CYS A 16 -33.65 18.00 -6.46
C CYS A 16 -33.30 16.50 -6.50
N GLY A 17 -34.22 15.65 -6.04
CA GLY A 17 -34.06 14.19 -6.11
C GLY A 17 -33.71 13.70 -7.52
N CYS A 18 -34.29 14.31 -8.56
CA CYS A 18 -33.98 14.03 -9.95
C CYS A 18 -32.49 14.19 -10.33
N CYS A 19 -31.94 15.37 -10.04
CA CYS A 19 -30.56 15.74 -10.38
C CYS A 19 -29.57 14.94 -9.53
N SER A 20 -29.87 14.77 -8.24
CA SER A 20 -29.05 13.98 -7.32
C SER A 20 -28.98 12.51 -7.76
N SER A 21 -30.09 11.89 -8.10
CA SER A 21 -30.12 10.52 -8.63
C SER A 21 -29.36 10.39 -9.96
N SER A 22 -29.47 11.38 -10.84
CA SER A 22 -28.75 11.39 -12.12
C SER A 22 -27.23 11.44 -11.93
N GLU A 23 -26.76 12.26 -10.98
CA GLU A 23 -25.34 12.31 -10.63
C GLU A 23 -24.86 11.01 -9.97
N SER A 24 -25.63 10.46 -9.03
CA SER A 24 -25.31 9.17 -8.41
C SER A 24 -25.16 8.05 -9.45
N GLN A 25 -26.08 7.97 -10.42
CA GLN A 25 -25.98 7.02 -11.53
C GLN A 25 -24.76 7.26 -12.42
N ARG A 26 -24.35 8.52 -12.62
CA ARG A 26 -23.13 8.85 -13.36
C ARG A 26 -21.88 8.37 -12.63
N LEU A 27 -21.78 8.67 -11.33
CA LEU A 27 -20.65 8.24 -10.50
C LEU A 27 -20.56 6.70 -10.43
N GLN A 28 -21.70 6.02 -10.30
CA GLN A 28 -21.75 4.56 -10.33
C GLN A 28 -21.18 4.02 -11.65
N ARG A 29 -21.63 4.54 -12.80
CA ARG A 29 -21.13 4.12 -14.12
C ARG A 29 -19.62 4.35 -14.28
N ILE A 30 -19.10 5.47 -13.77
CA ILE A 30 -17.65 5.74 -13.77
C ILE A 30 -16.93 4.71 -12.91
N GLY A 31 -17.44 4.42 -11.71
CA GLY A 31 -16.87 3.39 -10.83
C GLY A 31 -16.88 2.00 -11.47
N ASP A 32 -17.97 1.62 -12.15
CA ASP A 32 -18.08 0.35 -12.86
C ASP A 32 -17.05 0.25 -13.99
N ALA A 33 -16.97 1.29 -14.82
CA ALA A 33 -16.02 1.35 -15.94
C ALA A 33 -14.56 1.32 -15.47
N GLU A 34 -14.22 2.05 -14.40
CA GLU A 34 -12.87 2.01 -13.82
C GLU A 34 -12.57 0.62 -13.23
N ARG A 35 -13.51 0.00 -12.50
CA ARG A 35 -13.31 -1.37 -12.00
C ARG A 35 -13.02 -2.35 -13.13
N GLU A 36 -13.81 -2.32 -14.19
CA GLU A 36 -13.60 -3.17 -15.37
C GLU A 36 -12.25 -2.90 -16.03
N ARG A 37 -11.90 -1.63 -16.24
CA ARG A 37 -10.63 -1.20 -16.84
C ARG A 37 -9.42 -1.70 -16.05
N TRP A 38 -9.48 -1.65 -14.73
CA TRP A 38 -8.37 -2.05 -13.85
C TRP A 38 -8.35 -3.53 -13.52
N GLU A 39 -9.41 -4.28 -13.81
CA GLU A 39 -9.58 -5.69 -13.41
C GLU A 39 -8.38 -6.55 -13.80
N GLN A 40 -7.93 -6.49 -15.06
CA GLN A 40 -6.80 -7.32 -15.52
C GLN A 40 -5.48 -6.99 -14.80
N ILE A 41 -5.24 -5.71 -14.50
CA ILE A 41 -4.06 -5.24 -13.77
C ILE A 41 -4.14 -5.70 -12.32
N ASN A 42 -5.30 -5.51 -11.68
CA ASN A 42 -5.56 -5.93 -10.32
C ASN A 42 -5.39 -7.44 -10.18
N GLN A 43 -5.94 -8.24 -11.09
CA GLN A 43 -5.73 -9.68 -11.13
C GLN A 43 -4.25 -10.07 -11.25
N ARG A 44 -3.48 -9.36 -12.09
CA ARG A 44 -2.03 -9.60 -12.21
C ARG A 44 -1.30 -9.30 -10.90
N VAL A 45 -1.64 -8.19 -10.24
CA VAL A 45 -1.06 -7.81 -8.94
C VAL A 45 -1.46 -8.82 -7.86
N THR A 46 -2.73 -9.24 -7.83
CA THR A 46 -3.23 -10.29 -6.93
C THR A 46 -2.46 -11.59 -7.12
N ARG A 47 -2.29 -12.07 -8.36
CA ARG A 47 -1.49 -13.27 -8.63
C ARG A 47 -0.03 -13.12 -8.17
N ARG A 48 0.59 -11.96 -8.38
CA ARG A 48 1.96 -11.68 -7.91
C ARG A 48 2.04 -11.71 -6.38
N SER A 49 1.07 -11.09 -5.71
CA SER A 49 0.98 -11.08 -4.25
C SER A 49 0.81 -12.50 -3.70
N GLN A 50 -0.13 -13.27 -4.26
CA GLN A 50 -0.35 -14.67 -3.90
C GLN A 50 0.93 -15.50 -4.04
N ARG A 51 1.69 -15.34 -5.14
CA ARG A 51 2.98 -16.04 -5.30
C ARG A 51 3.98 -15.63 -4.23
N TYR A 52 4.15 -14.33 -3.99
CA TYR A 52 5.05 -13.83 -2.95
C TYR A 52 4.72 -14.39 -1.55
N PHE A 53 3.44 -14.53 -1.22
CA PHE A 53 2.99 -15.12 0.05
C PHE A 53 2.99 -16.65 0.05
N ALA A 54 2.85 -17.33 -1.09
CA ALA A 54 3.00 -18.78 -1.18
C ALA A 54 4.46 -19.20 -0.98
N ASP A 55 5.40 -18.49 -1.63
CA ASP A 55 6.84 -18.71 -1.48
C ASP A 55 7.32 -18.49 -0.02
N ALA A 56 6.57 -17.69 0.76
CA ALA A 56 6.84 -17.43 2.17
C ALA A 56 6.77 -18.69 3.06
N ALA A 57 6.02 -19.72 2.63
CA ALA A 57 5.92 -20.98 3.37
C ALA A 57 7.26 -21.72 3.40
N ASP A 58 8.01 -21.68 2.30
CA ASP A 58 9.34 -22.31 2.18
C ASP A 58 10.47 -21.36 2.56
N HIS A 59 10.30 -20.05 2.32
CA HIS A 59 11.28 -19.01 2.59
C HIS A 59 10.65 -17.89 3.41
N PRO A 60 10.77 -17.91 4.75
CA PRO A 60 10.13 -16.93 5.61
C PRO A 60 10.42 -15.51 5.16
N LEU A 61 9.38 -14.69 5.04
CA LEU A 61 9.55 -13.32 4.61
C LEU A 61 10.48 -12.59 5.57
N ASN A 62 11.30 -11.67 5.05
CA ASN A 62 12.33 -10.97 5.83
C ASN A 62 11.81 -10.25 7.10
N TRP A 63 10.51 -9.92 7.16
CA TRP A 63 9.84 -9.31 8.33
C TRP A 63 9.36 -10.34 9.36
N GLN A 64 9.22 -11.62 8.97
CA GLN A 64 8.91 -12.73 9.86
C GLN A 64 10.17 -13.36 10.47
N LYS A 65 11.34 -13.25 9.79
CA LYS A 65 12.61 -13.77 10.32
C LYS A 65 12.94 -13.06 11.66
N PRO A 66 12.99 -13.79 12.80
CA PRO A 66 13.32 -13.19 14.10
C PRO A 66 14.73 -12.60 14.07
N TRP A 67 14.96 -11.55 14.86
CA TRP A 67 16.27 -10.93 15.00
C TRP A 67 17.09 -11.70 16.03
N THR A 68 18.29 -12.12 15.67
CA THR A 68 19.25 -12.66 16.65
C THR A 68 19.97 -11.52 17.36
N THR A 69 20.59 -11.80 18.51
CA THR A 69 21.39 -10.81 19.24
C THR A 69 22.52 -10.25 18.36
N GLU A 70 23.19 -11.11 17.61
CA GLU A 70 24.29 -10.73 16.71
C GLU A 70 23.80 -9.87 15.54
N GLU A 71 22.61 -10.18 14.99
CA GLU A 71 21.99 -9.36 13.96
C GLU A 71 21.59 -7.98 14.52
N ILE A 72 21.14 -7.91 15.77
CA ILE A 72 20.81 -6.65 16.46
C ILE A 72 22.08 -5.81 16.65
N ASP A 73 23.15 -6.39 17.19
CA ASP A 73 24.43 -5.69 17.40
C ASP A 73 24.99 -5.16 16.08
N THR A 74 24.98 -6.00 15.03
CA THR A 74 25.39 -5.58 13.69
C THR A 74 24.49 -4.49 13.12
N ALA A 75 23.18 -4.53 13.40
CA ALA A 75 22.25 -3.49 12.97
C ALA A 75 22.43 -2.17 13.72
N LEU A 76 22.82 -2.22 14.99
CA LEU A 76 23.06 -1.05 15.84
C LEU A 76 24.45 -0.45 15.67
N ASP A 77 25.38 -1.14 15.01
CA ASP A 77 26.68 -0.59 14.62
C ASP A 77 26.53 0.70 13.81
N ALA A 78 27.01 1.80 14.41
CA ALA A 78 26.95 3.14 13.84
C ALA A 78 28.06 3.41 12.82
N SER A 79 29.10 2.57 12.78
CA SER A 79 30.20 2.70 11.81
C SER A 79 29.81 2.23 10.40
N SER A 80 28.75 1.42 10.30
CA SER A 80 28.22 0.89 9.04
C SER A 80 26.95 1.62 8.59
N THR A 81 26.85 1.88 7.29
CA THR A 81 25.60 2.39 6.69
C THR A 81 24.51 1.32 6.71
N ALA A 82 23.24 1.72 6.71
CA ALA A 82 22.12 0.77 6.68
C ALA A 82 22.15 -0.15 5.45
N ALA A 83 22.68 0.34 4.31
CA ALA A 83 22.85 -0.46 3.10
C ALA A 83 23.90 -1.56 3.27
N GLN A 84 25.06 -1.25 3.85
CA GLN A 84 26.12 -2.25 4.11
C GLN A 84 25.64 -3.35 5.07
N VAL A 85 24.97 -2.96 6.16
CA VAL A 85 24.38 -3.91 7.11
C VAL A 85 23.31 -4.77 6.43
N ALA A 86 22.44 -4.17 5.62
CA ALA A 86 21.38 -4.88 4.89
C ALA A 86 21.96 -5.97 3.97
N THR A 87 23.00 -5.62 3.19
CA THR A 87 23.71 -6.58 2.34
C THR A 87 24.36 -7.69 3.15
N ARG A 88 25.03 -7.35 4.26
CA ARG A 88 25.70 -8.33 5.13
C ARG A 88 24.72 -9.34 5.77
N LEU A 89 23.55 -8.87 6.20
CA LEU A 89 22.56 -9.69 6.90
C LEU A 89 21.52 -10.33 5.98
N GLY A 90 21.56 -10.07 4.67
CA GLY A 90 20.54 -10.54 3.73
C GLY A 90 19.14 -9.98 4.02
N ARG A 91 19.06 -8.78 4.62
CA ARG A 91 17.80 -8.10 4.96
C ARG A 91 17.60 -6.85 4.10
N SER A 92 16.39 -6.28 4.12
CA SER A 92 16.14 -5.01 3.44
C SER A 92 16.67 -3.81 4.24
N ILE A 93 17.04 -2.73 3.54
CA ILE A 93 17.46 -1.46 4.17
C ILE A 93 16.38 -0.94 5.15
N GLY A 94 15.10 -1.05 4.76
CA GLY A 94 13.97 -0.70 5.61
C GLY A 94 13.90 -1.53 6.91
N ALA A 95 14.23 -2.82 6.84
CA ALA A 95 14.31 -3.68 8.02
C ALA A 95 15.43 -3.25 8.97
N ILE A 96 16.58 -2.81 8.45
CA ILE A 96 17.67 -2.25 9.28
C ILE A 96 17.22 -0.96 9.97
N HIS A 97 16.57 -0.03 9.26
CA HIS A 97 16.03 1.18 9.89
C HIS A 97 14.98 0.86 10.96
N ALA A 98 14.11 -0.12 10.72
CA ALA A 98 13.13 -0.57 11.69
C ALA A 98 13.79 -1.19 12.93
N ALA A 99 14.81 -2.03 12.75
CA ALA A 99 15.60 -2.61 13.84
C ALA A 99 16.31 -1.54 14.65
N ARG A 100 16.98 -0.58 13.99
CA ARG A 100 17.61 0.56 14.65
C ARG A 100 16.62 1.38 15.47
N ARG A 101 15.37 1.55 15.03
CA ARG A 101 14.35 2.23 15.85
C ARG A 101 13.86 1.36 17.01
N ARG A 102 13.69 0.05 16.78
CA ARG A 102 13.12 -0.89 17.74
C ARG A 102 14.06 -1.23 18.89
N PHE A 103 15.34 -1.46 18.57
CA PHE A 103 16.33 -1.98 19.50
C PHE A 103 17.31 -0.93 20.03
N ARG A 104 17.20 0.33 19.59
CA ARG A 104 18.02 1.40 20.17
C ARG A 104 17.74 1.47 21.67
N PRO A 105 18.77 1.42 22.52
CA PRO A 105 18.61 1.66 23.95
C PRO A 105 17.92 3.00 24.15
N ARG A 106 16.91 3.04 25.01
CA ARG A 106 16.38 4.32 25.50
C ARG A 106 17.45 4.90 26.41
N VAL A 107 17.99 6.05 26.02
CA VAL A 107 18.84 6.84 26.91
C VAL A 107 17.90 7.52 27.90
N ASN A 108 18.01 7.17 29.18
CA ASN A 108 17.39 7.90 30.29
C ASN A 108 18.24 9.14 30.61
#